data_AF-A0A2K6Q2V6-F1
#
_entry.id   AF-A0A2K6Q2V6-F1
#
_cell.length_a   1.000
_cell.length_b   1.000
_cell.length_c   1.000
_cell.angle_alpha   90.00
_cell.angle_beta   90.00
_cell.angle_gamma   90.00
#
_symmetry.space_group_name_H-M   'P 1'
#
loop_
_entity.id
_entity.type
_entity.pdbx_description
1 polymer ?
#
loop_
_entity_poly.entity_id
_entity_poly.type
_entity_poly.pdbx_seq_one_letter_code
_entity_poly.pdbx_strand_id
1 'polypeptide(L)'
;MDTGQRAGPSNPGDKEEDLQGLWQELYQLQAKQKKLKREVEKHKLFEDYLIKVLEKIPEGCTGWEEPEEALVEAMVKHYGKLFTASQDTQKRLEAFSQMSQAVHRSLESLEEGHRALMASLKIRLYQLQKKCHRKQKQCWQLEHSITYQKDIDFDANTHTSSSYNDQLLSYMQMSITNMARQCCPSAYSMPKSMDLFSKLSLIKGFTMLARLVLNS
;
A
#
# COMPACT_ATOMS: atom_id res chain seq x y z
N MET A 1 -66.03 -110.83 39.31
CA MET A 1 -65.99 -109.35 39.38
C MET A 1 -66.48 -108.87 38.04
N ASP A 2 -67.78 -108.76 37.79
CA ASP A 2 -68.80 -107.95 38.48
C ASP A 2 -68.37 -106.50 38.70
N THR A 3 -68.64 -105.69 37.67
CA THR A 3 -69.05 -104.29 37.80
C THR A 3 -69.86 -103.95 36.56
N GLY A 4 -71.15 -104.27 36.61
CA GLY A 4 -72.14 -103.66 35.73
C GLY A 4 -72.23 -102.17 36.04
N GLN A 5 -71.61 -101.34 35.21
CA GLN A 5 -71.85 -99.91 35.20
C GLN A 5 -72.97 -99.63 34.19
N ARG A 6 -74.17 -99.63 34.75
CA ARG A 6 -75.42 -99.21 34.12
C ARG A 6 -75.24 -97.76 33.63
N ALA A 7 -74.92 -97.58 32.36
CA ALA A 7 -75.10 -96.29 31.70
C ALA A 7 -76.61 -96.01 31.69
N GLY A 8 -77.06 -95.18 32.63
CA GLY A 8 -78.41 -94.64 32.63
C GLY A 8 -78.68 -93.93 31.30
N PRO A 9 -79.95 -93.87 30.86
CA PRO A 9 -80.28 -93.13 29.65
C PRO A 9 -79.82 -91.68 29.86
N SER A 10 -78.93 -91.19 28.99
CA SER A 10 -78.56 -89.76 28.97
C SER A 10 -79.86 -88.98 29.01
N ASN A 11 -80.01 -88.15 30.04
CA ASN A 11 -81.20 -87.35 30.23
C ASN A 11 -81.35 -86.48 28.96
N PRO A 12 -82.48 -86.54 28.24
CA PRO A 12 -82.66 -85.74 27.03
C PRO A 12 -82.53 -84.23 27.27
N GLY A 13 -82.58 -83.78 28.53
CA GLY A 13 -82.32 -82.40 28.95
C GLY A 13 -80.88 -81.91 28.76
N ASP A 14 -79.84 -82.73 28.98
CA ASP A 14 -78.43 -82.27 28.85
C ASP A 14 -78.06 -81.93 27.40
N LYS A 15 -78.57 -82.73 26.44
CA LYS A 15 -78.29 -82.50 25.01
C LYS A 15 -79.06 -81.30 24.46
N GLU A 16 -80.24 -81.02 25.02
CA GLU A 16 -81.05 -79.86 24.65
C GLU A 16 -80.41 -78.57 25.16
N GLU A 17 -79.87 -78.58 26.39
CA GLU A 17 -79.09 -77.49 26.97
C GLU A 17 -77.80 -77.21 26.17
N ASP A 18 -77.06 -78.25 25.78
CA ASP A 18 -75.89 -78.12 24.91
C ASP A 18 -76.24 -77.55 23.52
N LEU A 19 -77.33 -78.03 22.92
CA LEU A 19 -77.80 -77.54 21.62
C LEU A 19 -78.21 -76.07 21.70
N GLN A 20 -78.89 -75.69 22.79
CA GLN A 20 -79.31 -74.32 23.05
C GLN A 20 -78.11 -73.39 23.31
N GLY A 21 -77.08 -73.89 23.99
CA GLY A 21 -75.79 -73.21 24.14
C GLY A 21 -75.10 -72.94 22.79
N LEU A 22 -75.03 -73.94 21.92
CA LEU A 22 -74.47 -73.80 20.57
C LEU A 22 -75.25 -72.79 19.71
N TRP A 23 -76.58 -72.79 19.79
CA TRP A 23 -77.41 -71.79 19.11
C TRP A 23 -77.10 -70.37 19.59
N GLN A 24 -76.91 -70.19 20.90
CA GLN A 24 -76.61 -68.90 21.49
C GLN A 24 -75.22 -68.40 21.07
N GLU A 25 -74.22 -69.28 21.02
CA GLU A 25 -72.89 -68.98 20.49
C GLU A 25 -72.92 -68.59 19.00
N LEU A 26 -73.71 -69.30 18.20
CA LEU A 26 -73.85 -69.05 16.76
C LEU A 26 -74.47 -67.66 16.53
N TYR A 27 -75.49 -67.30 17.31
CA TYR A 27 -76.06 -65.94 17.29
C TYR A 27 -75.05 -64.87 17.72
N GLN A 28 -74.24 -65.13 18.75
CA GLN A 28 -73.19 -64.19 19.18
C GLN A 28 -72.09 -64.01 18.13
N LEU A 29 -71.64 -65.10 17.51
CA LEU A 29 -70.64 -65.08 16.44
C LEU A 29 -71.17 -64.30 15.23
N GLN A 30 -72.44 -64.51 14.86
CA GLN A 30 -73.07 -63.76 13.78
C GLN A 30 -73.15 -62.26 14.09
N ALA A 31 -73.44 -61.90 15.35
CA ALA A 31 -73.42 -60.50 15.80
C ALA A 31 -72.01 -59.89 15.75
N LYS A 32 -71.00 -60.62 16.21
CA LYS A 32 -69.58 -60.21 16.16
C LYS A 32 -69.09 -60.03 14.72
N GLN A 33 -69.45 -60.95 13.82
CA GLN A 33 -69.13 -60.85 12.39
C GLN A 33 -69.74 -59.60 11.76
N LYS A 34 -71.02 -59.32 12.04
CA LYS A 34 -71.68 -58.11 11.57
C LYS A 34 -71.02 -56.84 12.12
N LYS A 35 -70.61 -56.84 13.39
CA LYS A 35 -69.89 -55.70 13.99
C LYS A 35 -68.53 -55.48 13.33
N LEU A 36 -67.75 -56.54 13.14
CA LEU A 36 -66.43 -56.46 12.51
C LEU A 36 -66.53 -55.95 11.07
N LYS A 37 -67.52 -56.44 10.30
CA LYS A 37 -67.75 -55.97 8.92
C LYS A 37 -67.97 -54.46 8.85
N ARG A 38 -68.79 -53.89 9.76
CA ARG A 38 -69.00 -52.44 9.83
C ARG A 38 -67.74 -51.68 10.20
N GLU A 39 -66.93 -52.21 11.12
CA GLU A 39 -65.70 -51.55 11.54
C GLU A 39 -64.65 -51.56 10.42
N VAL A 40 -64.55 -52.65 9.65
CA VAL A 40 -63.69 -52.73 8.46
C VAL A 40 -64.11 -51.69 7.41
N GLU A 41 -65.42 -51.60 7.11
CA GLU A 41 -65.94 -50.60 6.16
C GLU A 41 -65.64 -49.16 6.62
N LYS A 42 -65.74 -48.89 7.93
CA LYS A 42 -65.36 -47.59 8.51
C LYS A 42 -63.88 -47.27 8.35
N HIS A 43 -62.99 -48.25 8.57
CA HIS A 43 -61.54 -48.04 8.43
C HIS A 43 -61.09 -47.88 6.98
N LYS A 44 -61.79 -48.54 6.04
CA LYS A 44 -61.52 -48.42 4.61
C LYS A 44 -61.64 -46.98 4.09
N LEU A 45 -62.58 -46.21 4.62
CA LEU A 45 -62.72 -44.79 4.27
C LEU A 45 -61.49 -43.95 4.67
N PHE A 46 -60.84 -44.29 5.79
CA PHE A 46 -59.60 -43.64 6.21
C PHE A 46 -58.42 -44.08 5.34
N GLU A 47 -58.34 -45.36 4.98
CA GLU A 47 -57.34 -45.89 4.06
C GLU A 47 -57.41 -45.18 2.69
N ASP A 48 -58.61 -45.12 2.09
CA ASP A 48 -58.83 -44.44 0.81
C ASP A 48 -58.47 -42.94 0.88
N TYR A 49 -58.71 -42.29 2.02
CA TYR A 49 -58.31 -40.91 2.25
C TYR A 49 -56.79 -40.76 2.36
N LEU A 50 -56.13 -41.63 3.11
CA LEU A 50 -54.67 -41.61 3.26
C LEU A 50 -53.97 -41.85 1.92
N ILE A 51 -54.47 -42.77 1.10
CA ILE A 51 -53.96 -43.01 -0.26
C ILE A 51 -54.09 -41.73 -1.10
N LYS A 52 -55.25 -41.06 -1.11
CA LYS A 52 -55.43 -39.79 -1.83
C LYS A 52 -54.54 -38.66 -1.33
N VAL A 53 -54.24 -38.64 -0.03
CA VAL A 53 -53.29 -37.67 0.54
C VAL A 53 -51.88 -37.99 0.04
N LEU A 54 -51.49 -39.26 0.01
CA LEU A 54 -50.19 -39.69 -0.51
C LEU A 54 -50.04 -39.40 -2.01
N GLU A 55 -51.07 -39.63 -2.82
CA GLU A 55 -51.07 -39.29 -4.27
C GLU A 55 -50.93 -37.79 -4.54
N LYS A 56 -51.37 -36.94 -3.59
CA LYS A 56 -51.23 -35.48 -3.69
C LYS A 56 -49.88 -34.96 -3.22
N ILE A 57 -49.14 -35.76 -2.47
CA ILE A 57 -47.77 -35.43 -2.11
C ILE A 57 -46.93 -35.75 -3.34
N PRO A 58 -46.27 -34.74 -3.97
CA PRO A 58 -45.40 -35.01 -5.09
C PRO A 58 -44.33 -36.03 -4.68
N GLU A 59 -44.15 -37.09 -5.47
CA GLU A 59 -43.17 -38.17 -5.25
C GLU A 59 -41.70 -37.68 -5.19
N GLY A 60 -41.46 -36.36 -5.28
CA GLY A 60 -40.15 -35.72 -5.32
C GLY A 60 -39.46 -35.50 -3.96
N CYS A 61 -39.92 -36.09 -2.86
CA CYS A 61 -39.16 -36.06 -1.59
C CYS A 61 -37.96 -37.03 -1.57
N THR A 62 -37.55 -37.56 -2.72
CA THR A 62 -36.30 -38.31 -2.93
C THR A 62 -35.25 -37.50 -3.72
N GLY A 63 -35.51 -36.23 -4.03
CA GLY A 63 -34.60 -35.37 -4.80
C GLY A 63 -33.40 -34.79 -4.02
N TRP A 64 -33.22 -35.18 -2.75
CA TRP A 64 -32.20 -34.62 -1.86
C TRP A 64 -30.83 -35.29 -1.97
N GLU A 65 -30.69 -36.38 -2.71
CA GLU A 65 -29.47 -37.19 -2.67
C GLU A 65 -28.35 -36.75 -3.61
N GLU A 66 -28.57 -35.87 -4.59
CA GLU A 66 -27.52 -35.49 -5.57
C GLU A 66 -27.37 -34.00 -5.96
N PRO A 67 -28.36 -33.08 -5.82
CA PRO A 67 -28.15 -31.66 -6.16
C PRO A 67 -27.54 -30.81 -5.04
N GLU A 68 -27.82 -31.13 -3.78
CA GLU A 68 -27.49 -30.27 -2.64
C GLU A 68 -26.00 -30.37 -2.28
N GLU A 69 -25.43 -31.57 -2.33
CA GLU A 69 -24.02 -31.81 -2.02
C GLU A 69 -23.08 -31.23 -3.08
N ALA A 70 -23.42 -31.36 -4.36
CA ALA A 70 -22.67 -30.74 -5.46
C ALA A 70 -22.71 -29.20 -5.42
N LEU A 71 -23.84 -28.62 -5.01
CA LEU A 71 -23.97 -27.17 -4.81
C LEU A 71 -23.10 -26.70 -3.63
N VAL A 72 -23.15 -27.41 -2.51
CA VAL A 72 -22.32 -27.12 -1.33
C VAL A 72 -20.84 -27.24 -1.67
N GLU A 73 -20.42 -28.26 -2.39
CA GLU A 73 -19.03 -28.43 -2.83
C GLU A 73 -18.58 -27.27 -3.75
N ALA A 74 -19.42 -26.86 -4.71
CA ALA A 74 -19.14 -25.73 -5.57
C ALA A 74 -18.99 -24.42 -4.78
N MET A 75 -19.85 -24.20 -3.77
CA MET A 75 -19.75 -23.05 -2.87
C MET A 75 -18.47 -23.07 -2.03
N VAL A 76 -18.14 -24.20 -1.41
CA VAL A 76 -16.90 -24.36 -0.62
C VAL A 76 -15.67 -24.10 -1.50
N LYS A 77 -15.66 -24.63 -2.73
CA LYS A 77 -14.58 -24.40 -3.70
C LYS A 77 -14.48 -22.93 -4.10
N HIS A 78 -15.60 -22.26 -4.32
CA HIS A 78 -15.63 -20.83 -4.64
C HIS A 78 -15.07 -19.99 -3.49
N TYR A 79 -15.57 -20.19 -2.27
CA TYR A 79 -15.09 -19.46 -1.10
C TYR A 79 -13.64 -19.78 -0.75
N GLY A 80 -13.18 -21.01 -0.96
CA GLY A 80 -11.77 -21.39 -0.79
C GLY A 80 -10.85 -20.61 -1.74
N LYS A 81 -11.24 -20.47 -3.01
CA LYS A 81 -10.52 -19.63 -3.98
C LYS A 81 -10.51 -18.16 -3.56
N LEU A 82 -11.67 -17.63 -3.14
CA LEU A 82 -11.80 -16.25 -2.69
C LEU A 82 -10.94 -15.96 -1.46
N PHE A 83 -10.92 -16.89 -0.50
CA PHE A 83 -10.11 -16.80 0.71
C PHE A 83 -8.61 -16.80 0.37
N THR A 84 -8.19 -17.68 -0.54
CA THR A 84 -6.80 -17.73 -1.00
C THR A 84 -6.39 -16.43 -1.71
N ALA A 85 -7.25 -15.90 -2.58
CA ALA A 85 -7.02 -14.61 -3.25
C ALA A 85 -6.98 -13.42 -2.28
N SER A 86 -7.83 -13.44 -1.26
CA SER A 86 -7.85 -12.44 -0.19
C SER A 86 -6.55 -12.46 0.61
N GLN A 87 -6.05 -13.65 1.00
CA GLN A 87 -4.76 -13.78 1.67
C GLN A 87 -3.59 -13.33 0.82
N ASP A 88 -3.57 -13.64 -0.49
CA ASP A 88 -2.52 -13.16 -1.40
C ASP A 88 -2.52 -11.63 -1.50
N THR A 89 -3.71 -11.04 -1.62
CA THR A 89 -3.86 -9.58 -1.66
C THR A 89 -3.38 -8.93 -0.36
N GLN A 90 -3.67 -9.54 0.79
CA GLN A 90 -3.19 -9.07 2.09
C GLN A 90 -1.65 -9.11 2.17
N LYS A 91 -1.02 -10.21 1.77
CA LYS A 91 0.45 -10.32 1.73
C LYS A 91 1.08 -9.25 0.83
N ARG A 92 0.47 -8.98 -0.33
CA ARG A 92 0.92 -7.92 -1.24
C ARG A 92 0.79 -6.54 -0.62
N LEU A 93 -0.31 -6.28 0.09
CA LEU A 93 -0.53 -5.01 0.78
C LEU A 93 0.50 -4.80 1.91
N GLU A 94 0.80 -5.85 2.67
CA GLU A 94 1.84 -5.81 3.71
C GLU A 94 3.23 -5.54 3.11
N ALA A 95 3.59 -6.24 2.03
CA ALA A 95 4.84 -5.99 1.31
C ALA A 95 4.91 -4.56 0.77
N PHE A 96 3.82 -4.05 0.19
CA PHE A 96 3.73 -2.67 -0.28
C PHE A 96 3.87 -1.65 0.86
N SER A 97 3.24 -1.91 2.01
CA SER A 97 3.37 -1.08 3.21
C SER A 97 4.81 -1.01 3.71
N GLN A 98 5.49 -2.16 3.80
CA GLN A 98 6.89 -2.22 4.20
C GLN A 98 7.81 -1.45 3.23
N MET A 99 7.60 -1.63 1.93
CA MET A 99 8.36 -0.94 0.90
C MET A 99 8.13 0.58 0.96
N SER A 100 6.89 1.01 1.10
CA SER A 100 6.54 2.44 1.27
C SER A 100 7.24 3.03 2.49
N GLN A 101 7.23 2.32 3.62
CA GLN A 101 7.91 2.75 4.83
C GLN A 101 9.44 2.82 4.66
N ALA A 102 10.04 1.90 3.90
CA ALA A 102 11.47 1.94 3.59
C ALA A 102 11.83 3.14 2.72
N VAL A 103 11.02 3.46 1.71
CA VAL A 103 11.18 4.66 0.88
C VAL A 103 11.05 5.92 1.71
N HIS A 104 10.06 5.99 2.61
CA HIS A 104 9.86 7.15 3.48
C HIS A 104 11.08 7.42 4.36
N ARG A 105 11.61 6.40 5.04
CA ARG A 105 12.83 6.51 5.85
C ARG A 105 14.04 6.96 5.02
N SER A 106 14.15 6.47 3.79
CA SER A 106 15.25 6.83 2.89
C SER A 106 15.15 8.31 2.48
N LEU A 107 13.94 8.79 2.21
CA LEU A 107 13.67 10.18 1.92
C LEU A 107 14.00 11.08 3.12
N GLU A 108 13.54 10.73 4.33
CA GLU A 108 13.84 11.46 5.56
C GLU A 108 15.35 11.57 5.79
N SER A 109 16.10 10.48 5.60
CA SER A 109 17.56 10.47 5.70
C SER A 109 18.22 11.37 4.66
N LEU A 110 17.71 11.38 3.43
CA LEU A 110 18.24 12.21 2.35
C LEU A 110 17.97 13.70 2.63
N GLU A 111 16.78 14.04 3.10
CA GLU A 111 16.41 15.40 3.49
C GLU A 111 17.29 15.90 4.64
N GLU A 112 17.56 15.06 5.63
CA GLU A 112 18.44 15.43 6.73
C GLU A 112 19.88 15.64 6.26
N GLY A 113 20.38 14.78 5.37
CA GLY A 113 21.67 14.97 4.71
C GLY A 113 21.73 16.29 3.92
N HIS A 114 20.65 16.62 3.19
CA HIS A 114 20.55 17.88 2.48
C HIS A 114 20.55 19.09 3.43
N ARG A 115 19.78 19.05 4.52
CA ARG A 115 19.76 20.11 5.56
C ARG A 115 21.15 20.33 6.16
N ALA A 116 21.86 19.26 6.52
CA ALA A 116 23.22 19.32 7.07
C ALA A 116 24.21 19.90 6.05
N LEU A 117 24.15 19.47 4.79
CA LEU A 117 24.99 20.00 3.73
C LEU A 117 24.76 21.50 3.54
N MET A 118 23.50 21.92 3.45
CA MET A 118 23.13 23.34 3.32
C MET A 118 23.66 24.18 4.49
N ALA A 119 23.59 23.68 5.72
CA ALA A 119 24.17 24.36 6.88
C ALA A 119 25.69 24.51 6.75
N SER A 120 26.40 23.45 6.35
CA SER A 120 27.85 23.50 6.16
C SER A 120 28.27 24.48 5.05
N LEU A 121 27.53 24.53 3.95
CA LEU A 121 27.78 25.45 2.84
C LEU A 121 27.56 26.90 3.27
N LYS A 122 26.49 27.18 4.03
CA LYS A 122 26.25 28.50 4.61
C LYS A 122 27.42 28.95 5.49
N ILE A 123 27.92 28.07 6.36
CA ILE A 123 29.09 28.35 7.20
C ILE A 123 30.31 28.68 6.34
N ARG A 124 30.59 27.87 5.32
CA ARG A 124 31.76 28.06 4.44
C ARG A 124 31.66 29.35 3.61
N LEU A 125 30.47 29.70 3.14
CA LEU A 125 30.21 30.94 2.42
C LEU A 125 30.45 32.15 3.32
N TYR A 126 29.94 32.14 4.54
CA TYR A 126 30.21 33.18 5.52
C TYR A 126 31.71 33.33 5.81
N GLN A 127 32.43 32.22 5.98
CA GLN A 127 33.88 32.23 6.18
C GLN A 127 34.63 32.84 4.99
N LEU A 128 34.24 32.49 3.76
CA LEU A 128 34.84 33.04 2.54
C LEU A 128 34.56 34.54 2.41
N GLN A 129 33.33 34.98 2.68
CA GLN A 129 32.96 36.39 2.68
C GLN A 129 33.78 37.18 3.70
N LYS A 130 33.94 36.65 4.92
CA LYS A 130 34.79 37.25 5.96
C LYS A 130 36.25 37.38 5.51
N LYS A 131 36.79 36.35 4.85
CA LYS A 131 38.15 36.39 4.28
C LYS A 131 38.29 37.45 3.17
N CYS A 132 37.30 37.54 2.28
CA CYS A 132 37.26 38.55 1.22
C CYS A 132 37.26 39.97 1.80
N HIS A 133 36.39 40.23 2.79
CA HIS A 133 36.29 41.53 3.42
C HIS A 133 37.57 41.92 4.17
N ARG A 134 38.23 40.98 4.85
CA ARG A 134 39.55 41.22 5.48
C ARG A 134 40.60 41.62 4.45
N LYS A 135 40.70 40.89 3.32
CA LYS A 135 41.64 41.22 2.25
C LYS A 135 41.35 42.58 1.64
N GLN A 136 40.07 42.89 1.41
CA GLN A 136 39.66 44.20 0.92
C GLN A 136 40.09 45.32 1.88
N LYS A 137 39.88 45.15 3.19
CA LYS A 137 40.31 46.10 4.21
C LYS A 137 41.83 46.29 4.23
N GLN A 138 42.60 45.21 4.06
CA GLN A 138 44.06 45.28 3.94
C GLN A 138 44.51 46.01 2.67
N CYS A 139 43.85 45.79 1.53
CA CYS A 139 44.11 46.53 0.30
C CYS A 139 43.85 48.04 0.48
N TRP A 140 42.71 48.42 1.07
CA TRP A 140 42.41 49.82 1.38
C TRP A 140 43.45 50.46 2.32
N GLN A 141 43.91 49.72 3.34
CA GLN A 141 44.96 50.22 4.24
C GLN A 141 46.29 50.45 3.51
N LEU A 142 46.70 49.53 2.64
CA LEU A 142 47.91 49.68 1.85
C LEU A 142 47.82 50.85 0.87
N GLU A 143 46.67 51.04 0.22
CA GLU A 143 46.43 52.18 -0.66
C GLU A 143 46.54 53.50 0.10
N HIS A 144 45.93 53.62 1.28
CA HIS A 144 46.08 54.82 2.11
C HIS A 144 47.53 55.05 2.57
N SER A 145 48.26 54.00 2.98
CA SER A 145 49.68 54.13 3.33
C SER A 145 50.55 54.60 2.16
N ILE A 146 50.25 54.18 0.93
CA ILE A 146 50.96 54.67 -0.28
C ILE A 146 50.60 56.13 -0.59
N THR A 147 49.36 56.55 -0.35
CA THR A 147 48.93 57.94 -0.56
C THR A 147 49.61 58.89 0.44
N TYR A 148 49.66 58.55 1.72
CA TYR A 148 50.38 59.36 2.72
C TYR A 148 51.91 59.43 2.46
N GLN A 149 52.51 58.36 1.93
CA GLN A 149 53.93 58.37 1.55
C GLN A 149 54.19 59.34 0.37
N LYS A 150 53.25 59.46 -0.57
CA LYS A 150 53.33 60.41 -1.69
C LYS A 150 53.20 61.87 -1.25
N ASP A 151 52.45 62.13 -0.17
CA ASP A 151 52.26 63.49 0.36
C ASP A 151 53.48 63.97 1.18
N ILE A 152 54.26 63.07 1.81
CA ILE A 152 55.51 63.43 2.50
C ILE A 152 56.66 63.68 1.52
N ASP A 153 56.70 62.97 0.39
CA ASP A 153 57.74 63.17 -0.64
C ASP A 153 57.47 64.39 -1.54
N PHE A 154 56.27 65.01 -1.46
CA PHE A 154 55.90 66.18 -2.28
C PHE A 154 56.55 67.49 -1.81
N ASP A 155 56.89 67.61 -0.53
CA ASP A 155 57.53 68.83 0.02
C ASP A 155 59.05 68.89 -0.18
N ALA A 156 59.67 67.84 -0.75
CA ALA A 156 61.13 67.74 -0.80
C ALA A 156 61.80 67.83 -2.18
N ASN A 157 61.10 67.91 -3.33
CA ASN A 157 61.82 68.01 -4.61
C ASN A 157 61.08 68.71 -5.76
N THR A 158 61.55 69.91 -6.07
CA THR A 158 61.16 70.76 -7.20
C THR A 158 61.88 70.37 -8.50
N HIS A 159 61.81 69.11 -8.97
CA HIS A 159 62.34 68.75 -10.31
C HIS A 159 61.69 67.47 -10.88
N THR A 160 60.44 67.51 -11.38
CA THR A 160 59.77 66.24 -11.74
C THR A 160 58.74 66.27 -12.87
N SER A 161 59.05 66.87 -14.03
CA SER A 161 58.22 66.64 -15.25
C SER A 161 58.37 65.23 -15.86
N SER A 162 59.37 64.43 -15.45
CA SER A 162 59.52 63.03 -15.89
C SER A 162 58.61 62.07 -15.11
N SER A 163 58.37 62.33 -13.81
CA SER A 163 57.68 61.40 -12.92
C SER A 163 56.18 61.29 -13.18
N TYR A 164 55.54 62.34 -13.70
CA TYR A 164 54.09 62.32 -13.91
C TYR A 164 53.69 61.29 -14.98
N ASN A 165 54.47 61.20 -16.07
CA ASN A 165 54.21 60.24 -17.14
C ASN A 165 54.46 58.80 -16.69
N ASP A 166 55.53 58.54 -15.94
CA ASP A 166 55.82 57.21 -15.40
C ASP A 166 54.79 56.75 -14.36
N GLN A 167 54.31 57.69 -13.54
CA GLN A 167 53.27 57.42 -12.55
C GLN A 167 51.92 57.13 -13.22
N LEU A 168 51.54 57.89 -14.26
CA LEU A 168 50.33 57.63 -15.04
C LEU A 168 50.41 56.26 -15.73
N LEU A 169 51.58 55.92 -16.31
CA LEU A 169 51.81 54.63 -16.94
C LEU A 169 51.65 53.48 -15.93
N SER A 170 52.17 53.66 -14.71
CA SER A 170 52.04 52.70 -13.61
C SER A 170 50.58 52.52 -13.17
N TYR A 171 49.81 53.60 -13.03
CA TYR A 171 48.38 53.53 -12.72
C TYR A 171 47.58 52.82 -13.83
N MET A 172 47.89 53.09 -15.10
CA MET A 172 47.26 52.40 -16.23
C MET A 172 47.61 50.91 -16.23
N GLN A 173 48.86 50.53 -16.02
CA GLN A 173 49.29 49.14 -15.95
C GLN A 173 48.64 48.39 -14.77
N MET A 174 48.50 49.04 -13.62
CA MET A 174 47.80 48.48 -12.46
C MET A 174 46.31 48.25 -12.76
N SER A 175 45.66 49.22 -13.40
CA SER A 175 44.24 49.16 -13.79
C SER A 175 43.99 48.03 -14.79
N ILE A 176 44.84 47.90 -15.82
CA ILE A 176 44.79 46.80 -16.79
C ILE A 176 44.99 45.45 -16.11
N THR A 177 45.94 45.34 -15.18
CA THR A 177 46.19 44.10 -14.44
C THR A 177 44.99 43.71 -13.57
N ASN A 178 44.35 44.68 -12.93
CA ASN A 178 43.17 44.45 -12.11
C ASN A 178 41.95 44.02 -12.94
N MET A 179 41.72 44.65 -14.10
CA MET A 179 40.64 44.25 -15.02
C MET A 179 40.88 42.85 -15.58
N ALA A 180 42.11 42.54 -16.03
CA ALA A 180 42.44 41.20 -16.55
C ALA A 180 42.20 40.11 -15.50
N ARG A 181 42.51 40.38 -14.23
CA ARG A 181 42.24 39.45 -13.12
C ARG A 181 40.76 39.16 -12.93
N GLN A 182 39.89 40.14 -13.12
CA GLN A 182 38.44 39.97 -13.03
C GLN A 182 37.86 39.18 -14.21
N CYS A 183 38.54 39.21 -15.36
CA CYS A 183 38.16 38.43 -16.54
C CYS A 183 38.66 36.97 -16.53
N CYS A 184 39.49 36.57 -15.56
CA CYS A 184 39.99 35.20 -15.45
C CYS A 184 38.89 34.24 -14.94
N PRO A 185 38.66 33.09 -15.60
CA PRO A 185 37.79 32.04 -15.07
C PRO A 185 38.32 31.48 -13.74
N SER A 186 37.43 31.22 -12.78
CA SER A 186 37.75 30.79 -11.41
C SER A 186 38.57 29.49 -11.30
N ALA A 187 38.72 28.74 -12.39
CA ALA A 187 39.50 27.51 -12.48
C ALA A 187 41.01 27.71 -12.75
N TYR A 188 41.47 28.92 -13.10
CA TYR A 188 42.89 29.20 -13.37
C TYR A 188 43.44 30.27 -12.42
N SER A 189 44.47 29.93 -11.65
CA SER A 189 45.27 30.94 -10.94
C SER A 189 46.07 31.74 -11.96
N MET A 190 46.01 33.08 -11.88
CA MET A 190 46.70 33.97 -12.82
C MET A 190 48.22 33.67 -12.81
N PRO A 191 48.85 33.40 -13.97
CA PRO A 191 50.31 33.27 -14.05
C PRO A 191 50.96 34.56 -13.54
N LYS A 192 51.99 34.42 -12.68
CA LYS A 192 52.65 35.56 -12.01
C LYS A 192 53.28 36.59 -12.97
N SER A 193 53.46 36.24 -14.25
CA SER A 193 54.07 37.10 -15.26
C SER A 193 53.33 36.98 -16.61
N MET A 194 52.10 37.50 -16.70
CA MET A 194 51.49 37.78 -18.00
C MET A 194 51.97 39.14 -18.51
N ASP A 195 52.39 39.18 -19.78
CA ASP A 195 52.72 40.43 -20.45
C ASP A 195 51.46 41.32 -20.63
N LEU A 196 51.67 42.62 -20.87
CA LEU A 196 50.59 43.61 -20.98
C LEU A 196 49.62 43.34 -22.14
N PHE A 197 50.13 42.90 -23.29
CA PHE A 197 49.35 42.56 -24.47
C PHE A 197 48.47 41.34 -24.22
N SER A 198 49.01 40.30 -23.57
CA SER A 198 48.24 39.13 -23.14
C SER A 198 47.08 39.51 -22.21
N LYS A 199 47.30 40.44 -21.27
CA LYS A 199 46.25 40.97 -20.38
C LYS A 199 45.15 41.71 -21.16
N LEU A 200 45.52 42.55 -22.13
CA LEU A 200 44.56 43.29 -22.95
C LEU A 200 43.76 42.36 -23.88
N SER A 201 44.41 41.34 -24.44
CA SER A 201 43.74 40.33 -25.27
C SER A 201 42.67 39.57 -24.47
N LEU A 202 42.98 39.20 -23.22
CA LEU A 202 42.02 38.55 -22.32
C LEU A 202 40.80 39.43 -22.02
N ILE A 203 41.02 40.70 -21.68
CA ILE A 203 39.93 41.67 -21.44
C ILE A 203 39.05 41.82 -22.69
N LYS A 204 39.66 41.92 -23.87
CA LYS A 204 38.93 42.01 -25.15
C LYS A 204 38.11 40.75 -25.43
N GLY A 205 38.68 39.56 -25.20
CA GLY A 205 37.97 38.30 -25.36
C GLY A 205 36.76 38.16 -24.43
N PHE A 206 36.92 38.54 -23.16
CA PHE A 206 35.84 38.50 -22.18
C PHE A 206 34.70 39.48 -22.51
N THR A 207 35.03 40.71 -22.94
CA THR A 207 34.03 41.69 -23.34
C THR A 207 33.26 41.29 -24.61
N MET A 208 33.90 40.60 -25.55
CA MET A 208 33.22 40.01 -26.72
C MET A 208 32.29 38.85 -26.33
N LEU A 209 32.74 37.95 -25.45
CA LEU A 209 31.92 36.85 -24.92
C LEU A 209 30.70 37.37 -24.15
N ALA A 210 30.89 38.34 -23.25
CA ALA A 210 29.80 38.96 -22.50
C ALA A 210 28.76 39.64 -23.42
N ARG A 211 29.22 40.31 -24.49
CA ARG A 211 28.32 40.90 -25.48
C ARG A 211 27.54 39.87 -26.30
N LEU A 212 28.13 38.72 -26.62
CA LEU A 212 27.43 37.64 -27.32
C LEU A 212 26.33 37.02 -26.43
N VAL A 213 26.60 36.80 -25.14
CA VAL A 213 25.64 36.23 -24.18
C VAL A 213 24.49 37.18 -23.83
N LEU A 214 24.73 38.50 -23.86
CA LEU A 214 23.70 39.51 -23.55
C LEU A 214 22.80 39.88 -24.74
N ASN A 215 23.19 39.54 -25.98
CA ASN A 215 22.42 39.82 -27.20
C ASN A 215 21.74 38.57 -27.80
N SER A 216 21.80 37.44 -27.09
CA SER A 216 21.09 36.18 -27.38
C SER A 216 20.00 35.94 -26.35
#